data_AF-A0A3M1CNN9-F1
#
_entry.id   AF-A0A3M1CNN9-F1
#
_cell.length_a   1.000
_cell.length_b   1.000
_cell.length_c   1.000
_cell.angle_alpha   90.00
_cell.angle_beta   90.00
_cell.angle_gamma   90.00
#
_symmetry.space_group_name_H-M   'P 1'
#
loop_
_entity.id
_entity.type
_entity.pdbx_description
1 polymer ?
#
loop_
_entity_poly.entity_id
_entity_poly.type
_entity_poly.pdbx_seq_one_letter_code
_entity_poly.pdbx_strand_id
1 'polypeptide(L)'
;MMSTHFFSKVVVVTLLLMGTATAQFQQDPNDFGAADTVELVFSLIPDAATHQMNVQIDLWVFSDSNRLVGVSSGYEWDNPNMTLDSAVASPLIQNGFDQFFLFKGNDINLTNADHQFVFNGFLIFKPGILPESQRRLWASYYFTLSNWSVTDSIAVDTVVFNSGSRFRFVGEGNLDYSPYWAGRKVVYDTAFTPPANLVLTPDTLSFSGVEGQANPPSQVLNVNSDGNPLTVSLAESIPWLGVSPSAGTTPLNATVSVSTLGLTAGTYFDSIEVSSSGALNSPQYAY
;
A
#
# COMPACT_ATOMS: atom_id res chain seq x y z
N MET A 1 11.58 37.22 -18.06
CA MET A 1 11.64 35.77 -18.27
C MET A 1 11.23 35.11 -16.96
N MET A 2 10.00 34.61 -16.92
CA MET A 2 9.38 34.05 -15.73
C MET A 2 9.59 32.53 -15.81
N SER A 3 10.43 31.98 -14.94
CA SER A 3 10.76 30.55 -14.94
C SER A 3 9.65 29.78 -14.22
N THR A 4 8.96 28.93 -14.98
CA THR A 4 7.98 27.96 -14.50
C THR A 4 8.71 26.78 -13.88
N HIS A 5 8.63 26.63 -12.55
CA HIS A 5 9.05 25.39 -11.89
C HIS A 5 7.96 24.33 -12.06
N PHE A 6 8.28 23.32 -12.86
CA PHE A 6 7.52 22.07 -12.96
C PHE A 6 7.69 21.29 -11.66
N PHE A 7 6.61 21.07 -10.91
CA PHE A 7 6.57 20.04 -9.88
C PHE A 7 6.61 18.68 -10.57
N SER A 8 7.71 17.95 -10.39
CA SER A 8 7.82 16.55 -10.81
C SER A 8 6.77 15.72 -10.06
N LYS A 9 6.09 14.85 -10.79
CA LYS A 9 5.07 13.94 -10.27
C LYS A 9 5.73 12.96 -9.31
N VAL A 10 5.44 13.06 -8.01
CA VAL A 10 5.76 12.02 -7.04
C VAL A 10 4.82 10.85 -7.32
N VAL A 11 5.38 9.73 -7.78
CA VAL A 11 4.68 8.46 -7.89
C VAL A 11 4.60 7.88 -6.48
N VAL A 12 3.43 7.92 -5.87
CA VAL A 12 3.16 7.24 -4.60
C VAL A 12 3.05 5.75 -4.90
N VAL A 13 4.08 4.98 -4.56
CA VAL A 13 4.05 3.51 -4.64
C VAL A 13 3.52 3.00 -3.31
N THR A 14 2.23 2.70 -3.26
CA THR A 14 1.61 2.05 -2.09
C THR A 14 1.92 0.57 -2.14
N LEU A 15 2.83 0.11 -1.28
CA LEU A 15 3.10 -1.32 -1.05
C LEU A 15 1.97 -1.92 -0.19
N LEU A 16 1.44 -3.07 -0.61
CA LEU A 16 0.53 -3.91 0.17
C LEU A 16 1.26 -5.22 0.53
N LEU A 17 1.93 -5.23 1.68
CA LEU A 17 2.47 -6.45 2.25
C LEU A 17 1.33 -7.24 2.88
N MET A 18 1.00 -8.41 2.32
CA MET A 18 0.09 -9.37 2.94
C MET A 18 0.79 -10.04 4.13
N GLY A 19 0.80 -9.35 5.27
CA GLY A 19 1.10 -9.96 6.56
C GLY A 19 -0.13 -10.69 7.11
N THR A 20 0.06 -11.83 7.77
CA THR A 20 -0.99 -12.66 8.38
C THR A 20 -1.63 -12.05 9.63
N ALA A 21 -1.87 -10.74 9.65
CA ALA A 21 -2.72 -10.12 10.66
C ALA A 21 -4.18 -10.27 10.18
N THR A 22 -4.98 -11.06 10.89
CA THR A 22 -6.45 -11.01 10.76
C THR A 22 -6.89 -9.54 10.85
N ALA A 23 -7.56 -9.03 9.81
CA ALA A 23 -7.97 -7.63 9.72
C ALA A 23 -8.57 -7.14 11.05
N GLN A 24 -7.90 -6.22 11.74
CA GLN A 24 -8.43 -5.53 12.91
C GLN A 24 -9.32 -4.38 12.44
N PHE A 25 -10.47 -4.73 11.90
CA PHE A 25 -11.48 -3.77 11.48
C PHE A 25 -12.81 -4.17 12.10
N GLN A 26 -13.52 -3.18 12.64
CA GLN A 26 -14.87 -3.32 13.18
C GLN A 26 -15.69 -2.16 12.63
N GLN A 27 -16.47 -2.45 11.59
CA GLN A 27 -17.41 -1.50 11.00
C GLN A 27 -18.59 -1.23 11.93
N ASP A 28 -19.23 -0.08 11.77
CA ASP A 28 -20.59 0.10 12.26
C ASP A 28 -21.52 -0.92 11.56
N PRO A 29 -22.30 -1.73 12.30
CA PRO A 29 -23.26 -2.65 11.68
C PRO A 29 -24.31 -1.98 10.79
N ASN A 30 -24.50 -0.67 10.92
CA ASN A 30 -25.43 0.13 10.10
C ASN A 30 -24.73 0.87 8.96
N ASP A 31 -23.41 0.74 8.84
CA ASP A 31 -22.65 1.23 7.72
C ASP A 31 -22.60 0.17 6.62
N PHE A 32 -23.43 0.37 5.60
CA PHE A 32 -23.48 -0.47 4.40
C PHE A 32 -22.54 0.02 3.30
N GLY A 33 -21.78 1.09 3.56
CA GLY A 33 -20.82 1.71 2.67
C GLY A 33 -19.47 1.00 2.67
N ALA A 34 -18.45 1.72 2.20
CA ALA A 34 -17.08 1.19 2.25
C ALA A 34 -16.58 1.24 3.69
N ALA A 35 -15.71 0.29 4.06
CA ALA A 35 -15.07 0.32 5.36
C ALA A 35 -14.40 1.69 5.60
N ASP A 36 -14.66 2.30 6.76
CA ASP A 36 -13.85 3.41 7.27
C ASP A 36 -12.37 3.02 7.20
N THR A 37 -11.50 3.89 6.68
CA THR A 37 -10.08 3.55 6.47
C THR A 37 -9.14 4.66 6.93
N VAL A 38 -7.96 4.24 7.36
CA VAL A 38 -6.84 5.14 7.65
C VAL A 38 -5.65 4.77 6.78
N GLU A 39 -4.95 5.79 6.28
CA GLU A 39 -3.79 5.64 5.44
C GLU A 39 -2.72 6.67 5.80
N LEU A 40 -1.48 6.21 5.88
CA LEU A 40 -0.30 7.07 5.92
C LEU A 40 0.30 7.18 4.52
N VAL A 41 0.44 8.42 4.04
CA VAL A 41 1.01 8.72 2.72
C VAL A 41 2.34 9.46 2.90
N PHE A 42 3.40 8.94 2.29
CA PHE A 42 4.74 9.52 2.32
C PHE A 42 4.97 10.34 1.04
N SER A 43 5.35 11.61 1.17
CA SER A 43 5.41 12.54 0.02
C SER A 43 6.79 13.15 -0.22
N LEU A 44 7.52 13.47 0.84
CA LEU A 44 8.94 13.85 0.75
C LEU A 44 9.71 12.61 1.18
N ILE A 45 10.35 11.91 0.26
CA ILE A 45 11.14 10.73 0.60
C ILE A 45 12.61 11.15 0.60
N PRO A 46 13.41 10.74 1.61
CA PRO A 46 14.84 11.05 1.63
C PRO A 46 15.56 10.54 0.39
N ASP A 47 16.57 11.28 -0.03
CA ASP A 47 17.35 10.99 -1.22
C ASP A 47 18.83 11.24 -0.92
N ALA A 48 19.57 10.14 -0.80
CA ALA A 48 20.99 10.15 -0.50
C ALA A 48 21.83 10.76 -1.63
N ALA A 49 21.36 10.71 -2.89
CA ALA A 49 22.08 11.29 -4.04
C ALA A 49 22.00 12.82 -4.04
N THR A 50 20.90 13.39 -3.54
CA THR A 50 20.71 14.84 -3.42
C THR A 50 21.02 15.39 -2.02
N HIS A 51 21.31 14.51 -1.06
CA HIS A 51 21.45 14.83 0.37
C HIS A 51 20.17 15.47 0.96
N GLN A 52 19.00 15.11 0.44
CA GLN A 52 17.72 15.53 1.01
C GLN A 52 17.35 14.59 2.16
N MET A 53 17.17 15.16 3.36
CA MET A 53 17.00 14.42 4.60
C MET A 53 15.63 14.63 5.25
N ASN A 54 14.63 15.04 4.48
CA ASN A 54 13.30 15.39 5.01
C ASN A 54 12.29 14.33 4.62
N VAL A 55 11.39 14.00 5.53
CA VAL A 55 10.20 13.21 5.24
C VAL A 55 8.92 13.86 5.74
N GLN A 56 7.89 13.78 4.90
CA GLN A 56 6.53 14.17 5.25
C GLN A 56 5.64 12.95 5.22
N ILE A 57 4.93 12.72 6.31
CA ILE A 57 3.90 11.69 6.44
C ILE A 57 2.55 12.38 6.64
N ASP A 58 1.63 12.13 5.72
CA ASP A 58 0.27 12.62 5.76
C ASP A 58 -0.69 11.53 6.24
N LEU A 59 -1.49 11.85 7.25
CA LEU A 59 -2.57 11.01 7.75
C LEU A 59 -3.86 11.32 6.99
N TRP A 60 -4.29 10.38 6.15
CA TRP A 60 -5.54 10.44 5.40
C TRP A 60 -6.56 9.49 6.01
N VAL A 61 -7.81 9.94 6.10
CA VAL A 61 -8.92 9.14 6.63
C VAL A 61 -10.13 9.22 5.73
N PHE A 62 -10.72 8.06 5.46
CA PHE A 62 -12.04 7.92 4.86
C PHE A 62 -13.05 7.51 5.94
N SER A 63 -14.17 8.21 5.98
CA SER A 63 -15.33 7.80 6.76
C SER A 63 -16.60 8.43 6.19
N ASP A 64 -17.58 7.60 5.87
CA ASP A 64 -18.76 7.94 5.06
C ASP A 64 -20.10 7.68 5.74
N SER A 65 -20.12 6.97 6.87
CA SER A 65 -21.35 6.58 7.57
C SER A 65 -21.63 7.44 8.80
N ASN A 66 -20.63 7.66 9.63
CA ASN A 66 -20.81 8.23 10.96
C ASN A 66 -20.14 9.59 11.14
N ARG A 67 -20.76 10.44 11.96
CA ARG A 67 -20.10 11.63 12.48
C ARG A 67 -19.14 11.23 13.59
N LEU A 68 -17.86 11.52 13.40
CA LEU A 68 -16.84 11.21 14.40
C LEU A 68 -16.76 12.32 15.44
N VAL A 69 -16.95 11.95 16.70
CA VAL A 69 -16.90 12.85 17.86
C VAL A 69 -15.64 12.64 18.70
N GLY A 70 -14.94 11.53 18.50
CA GLY A 70 -13.67 11.24 19.14
C GLY A 70 -12.86 10.28 18.29
N VAL A 71 -11.54 10.44 18.30
CA VAL A 71 -10.63 9.57 17.54
C VAL A 71 -9.33 9.40 18.29
N SER A 72 -8.76 8.20 18.19
CA SER A 72 -7.45 7.87 18.74
C SER A 72 -6.72 6.93 17.80
N SER A 73 -5.46 7.23 17.51
CA SER A 73 -4.55 6.38 16.74
C SER A 73 -3.11 6.66 17.16
N GLY A 74 -2.28 5.62 17.16
CA GLY A 74 -0.86 5.73 17.47
C GLY A 74 -0.02 4.93 16.50
N TYR A 75 1.16 5.47 16.19
CA TYR A 75 2.08 4.91 15.21
C TYR A 75 3.49 4.91 15.77
N GLU A 76 4.28 3.92 15.39
CA GLU A 76 5.70 3.81 15.69
C GLU A 76 6.51 3.80 14.41
N TRP A 77 7.74 4.33 14.47
CA TRP A 77 8.72 4.21 13.39
C TRP A 77 9.95 3.42 13.85
N ASP A 78 10.56 2.68 12.95
CA ASP A 78 11.69 1.81 13.27
C ASP A 78 13.07 2.45 13.02
N ASN A 79 13.15 3.46 12.15
CA ASN A 79 14.43 4.06 11.78
C ASN A 79 14.97 4.96 12.90
N PRO A 80 16.10 4.62 13.54
CA PRO A 80 16.62 5.37 14.69
C PRO A 80 17.24 6.71 14.33
N ASN A 81 17.49 6.96 13.04
CA ASN A 81 18.05 8.22 12.58
C ASN A 81 16.99 9.26 12.24
N MET A 82 15.70 8.90 12.32
CA MET A 82 14.55 9.73 11.99
C MET A 82 14.01 10.42 13.24
N THR A 83 13.89 11.74 13.18
CA THR A 83 13.42 12.61 14.27
C THR A 83 12.24 13.44 13.79
N LEU A 84 11.12 13.42 14.52
CA LEU A 84 9.98 14.27 14.27
C LEU A 84 10.33 15.72 14.65
N ASP A 85 10.18 16.63 13.69
CA ASP A 85 10.45 18.06 13.87
C ASP A 85 9.19 18.84 14.24
N SER A 86 8.08 18.52 13.55
CA SER A 86 6.80 19.21 13.75
C SER A 86 5.64 18.40 13.19
N ALA A 87 4.43 18.76 13.62
CA ALA A 87 3.20 18.20 13.09
C ALA A 87 2.11 19.28 13.04
N VAL A 88 1.23 19.21 12.05
CA VAL A 88 0.15 20.18 11.83
C VAL A 88 -1.15 19.45 11.54
N ALA A 89 -2.22 19.83 12.24
CA ALA A 89 -3.56 19.35 11.97
C ALA A 89 -4.18 20.14 10.81
N SER A 90 -4.93 19.47 9.94
CA SER A 90 -5.60 20.11 8.81
C SER A 90 -6.72 21.06 9.27
N PRO A 91 -7.18 21.99 8.42
CA PRO A 91 -8.33 22.85 8.73
C PRO A 91 -9.59 22.05 9.06
N LEU A 92 -9.78 20.87 8.47
CA LEU A 92 -10.89 19.96 8.80
C LEU A 92 -10.85 19.60 10.28
N ILE A 93 -9.70 19.19 10.79
CA ILE A 93 -9.53 18.82 12.20
C ILE A 93 -9.67 20.02 13.12
N GLN A 94 -9.06 21.15 12.75
CA GLN A 94 -9.18 22.39 13.52
C GLN A 94 -10.63 22.88 13.61
N ASN A 95 -11.47 22.63 12.61
CA ASN A 95 -12.88 23.00 12.63
C ASN A 95 -13.80 21.93 13.23
N GLY A 96 -13.38 20.65 13.19
CA GLY A 96 -14.17 19.52 13.67
C GLY A 96 -14.01 19.20 15.15
N PHE A 97 -12.79 19.30 15.70
CA PHE A 97 -12.51 18.96 17.10
C PHE A 97 -12.09 20.16 17.92
N ASP A 98 -12.50 20.18 19.18
CA ASP A 98 -12.16 21.25 20.13
C ASP A 98 -10.72 21.09 20.62
N GLN A 99 -10.29 19.84 20.82
CA GLN A 99 -8.91 19.49 21.16
C GLN A 99 -8.41 18.35 20.29
N PHE A 100 -7.12 18.40 19.99
CA PHE A 100 -6.40 17.33 19.31
C PHE A 100 -4.94 17.31 19.75
N PHE A 101 -4.31 16.14 19.68
CA PHE A 101 -2.91 15.92 20.03
C PHE A 101 -2.22 15.14 18.93
N LEU A 102 -1.08 15.66 18.47
CA LEU A 102 -0.25 15.07 17.40
C LEU A 102 1.02 14.40 17.96
N PHE A 103 1.34 14.66 19.22
CA PHE A 103 2.55 14.18 19.89
C PHE A 103 2.17 13.28 21.05
N LYS A 104 2.95 12.23 21.27
CA LYS A 104 2.81 11.36 22.43
C LYS A 104 2.98 12.19 23.70
N GLY A 105 2.02 12.09 24.62
CA GLY A 105 2.01 12.89 25.84
C GLY A 105 1.95 14.40 25.60
N ASN A 106 1.57 14.84 24.40
CA ASN A 106 1.68 16.24 23.95
C ASN A 106 3.12 16.80 24.06
N ASP A 107 4.13 15.94 23.91
CA ASP A 107 5.54 16.30 23.99
C ASP A 107 6.33 15.68 22.83
N ILE A 108 6.98 16.52 22.04
CA ILE A 108 7.78 16.09 20.90
C ILE A 108 9.06 15.35 21.33
N ASN A 109 9.62 15.67 22.49
CA ASN A 109 10.80 14.97 23.00
C ASN A 109 10.43 13.55 23.42
N LEU A 110 9.28 13.36 24.08
CA LEU A 110 8.77 12.03 24.40
C LEU A 110 8.42 11.24 23.14
N THR A 111 7.80 11.91 22.17
CA THR A 111 7.50 11.33 20.84
C THR A 111 8.76 10.78 20.18
N ASN A 112 9.84 11.57 20.14
CA ASN A 112 11.11 11.17 19.58
C ASN A 112 11.86 10.14 20.43
N ALA A 113 11.82 10.24 21.76
CA ALA A 113 12.48 9.27 22.63
C ALA A 113 11.89 7.85 22.49
N ASP A 114 10.58 7.77 22.26
CA ASP A 114 9.85 6.49 22.16
C ASP A 114 9.62 6.04 20.71
N HIS A 115 10.08 6.82 19.73
CA HIS A 115 9.75 6.65 18.30
C HIS A 115 8.26 6.44 18.03
N GLN A 116 7.40 7.23 18.70
CA GLN A 116 5.95 7.07 18.64
C GLN A 116 5.21 8.40 18.52
N PHE A 117 4.45 8.57 17.45
CA PHE A 117 3.55 9.71 17.27
C PHE A 117 2.08 9.26 17.31
N VAL A 118 1.17 10.21 17.53
CA VAL A 118 -0.25 9.91 17.73
C VAL A 118 -1.12 10.90 16.99
N PHE A 119 -2.35 10.51 16.67
CA PHE A 119 -3.42 11.44 16.40
C PHE A 119 -4.57 11.15 17.35
N ASN A 120 -4.85 12.11 18.23
CA ASN A 120 -6.03 12.08 19.09
C ASN A 120 -6.86 13.32 18.82
N GLY A 121 -8.18 13.19 18.81
CA GLY A 121 -9.10 14.31 18.66
C GLY A 121 -10.36 14.04 19.44
N PHE A 122 -10.91 15.05 20.10
CA PHE A 122 -12.19 14.90 20.78
C PHE A 122 -13.02 16.17 20.68
N LEU A 123 -14.32 15.93 20.65
CA LEU A 123 -15.35 16.93 20.55
C LEU A 123 -15.81 17.41 21.93
N ILE A 124 -16.07 18.71 22.05
CA ILE A 124 -16.81 19.33 23.17
C ILE A 124 -18.02 20.11 22.63
N PHE A 125 -17.80 21.05 21.71
CA PHE A 125 -18.82 21.98 21.20
C PHE A 125 -18.84 22.12 19.67
N LYS A 126 -17.76 21.76 18.99
CA LYS A 126 -17.67 21.79 17.53
C LYS A 126 -18.61 20.77 16.85
N PRO A 127 -18.69 20.75 15.50
CA PRO A 127 -19.54 19.78 14.84
C PRO A 127 -19.05 18.33 14.94
N GLY A 128 -17.77 18.07 15.24
CA GLY A 128 -17.14 16.78 14.97
C GLY A 128 -16.73 16.67 13.49
N ILE A 129 -16.29 15.48 13.07
CA ILE A 129 -15.96 15.21 11.66
C ILE A 129 -17.19 14.58 11.02
N LEU A 130 -17.82 15.32 10.11
CA LEU A 130 -18.97 14.85 9.36
C LEU A 130 -18.56 13.79 8.32
N PRO A 131 -19.40 12.80 8.01
CA PRO A 131 -19.13 11.80 6.99
C PRO A 131 -18.88 12.43 5.61
N GLU A 132 -18.04 11.80 4.80
CA GLU A 132 -17.72 12.24 3.44
C GLU A 132 -17.43 11.04 2.52
N SER A 133 -17.81 11.18 1.25
CA SER A 133 -17.63 10.19 0.20
C SER A 133 -16.18 9.96 -0.26
N GLN A 134 -15.23 10.74 0.26
CA GLN A 134 -13.83 10.74 -0.13
C GLN A 134 -12.93 10.84 1.10
N ARG A 135 -11.72 10.27 1.02
CA ARG A 135 -10.71 10.44 2.06
C ARG A 135 -10.29 11.90 2.19
N ARG A 136 -9.99 12.34 3.41
CA ARG A 136 -9.57 13.71 3.72
C ARG A 136 -8.30 13.72 4.57
N LEU A 137 -7.45 14.72 4.35
CA LEU A 137 -6.25 14.93 5.14
C LEU A 137 -6.62 15.35 6.56
N TRP A 138 -6.06 14.66 7.57
CA TRP A 138 -6.26 14.97 8.98
C TRP A 138 -5.06 15.66 9.60
N ALA A 139 -3.85 15.17 9.33
CA ALA A 139 -2.62 15.77 9.84
C ALA A 139 -1.44 15.49 8.93
N SER A 140 -0.43 16.35 9.01
CA SER A 140 0.87 16.19 8.36
C SER A 140 1.96 16.20 9.43
N TYR A 141 2.86 15.23 9.37
CA TYR A 141 4.02 15.08 10.25
C TYR A 141 5.29 15.26 9.45
N TYR A 142 6.22 16.05 9.96
CA TYR A 142 7.47 16.42 9.29
C TYR A 142 8.64 15.93 10.13
N PHE A 143 9.52 15.17 9.51
CA PHE A 143 10.69 14.59 10.16
C PHE A 143 11.95 14.90 9.38
N THR A 144 13.05 14.96 10.11
CA THR A 144 14.41 15.04 9.57
C THR A 144 15.12 13.74 9.87
N LEU A 145 15.94 13.28 8.93
CA LEU A 145 16.83 12.14 9.09
C LEU A 145 18.28 12.61 9.25
N SER A 146 19.08 11.77 9.90
CA SER A 146 20.54 11.89 9.93
C SER A 146 21.18 10.65 9.31
N ASN A 147 22.42 10.76 8.81
CA ASN A 147 23.23 9.60 8.39
C ASN A 147 22.53 8.61 7.43
N TRP A 148 21.72 9.11 6.49
CA TRP A 148 20.92 8.32 5.57
C TRP A 148 21.77 7.75 4.43
N SER A 149 21.56 6.47 4.12
CA SER A 149 22.18 5.76 3.00
C SER A 149 21.11 5.28 2.01
N VAL A 150 21.53 5.01 0.77
CA VAL A 150 20.61 4.50 -0.28
C VAL A 150 19.93 3.20 0.15
N THR A 151 20.58 2.35 0.94
CA THR A 151 19.98 1.07 1.37
C THR A 151 19.08 1.18 2.60
N ASP A 152 18.95 2.38 3.18
CA ASP A 152 18.12 2.58 4.35
C ASP A 152 16.64 2.55 3.99
N SER A 153 15.82 2.26 5.00
CA SER A 153 14.37 2.29 4.89
C SER A 153 13.76 2.96 6.12
N ILE A 154 12.55 3.44 5.97
CA ILE A 154 11.70 3.89 7.06
C ILE A 154 10.50 2.96 7.06
N ALA A 155 10.23 2.30 8.18
CA ALA A 155 8.95 1.67 8.38
C ALA A 155 8.16 2.36 9.48
N VAL A 156 6.87 2.54 9.20
CA VAL A 156 5.88 3.04 10.16
C VAL A 156 4.75 2.04 10.24
N ASP A 157 4.40 1.64 11.47
CA ASP A 157 3.24 0.80 11.73
C ASP A 157 2.49 1.32 12.96
N THR A 158 1.38 0.67 13.28
CA THR A 158 0.57 1.03 14.44
C THR A 158 1.10 0.42 15.72
N VAL A 159 0.96 1.18 16.80
CA VAL A 159 1.35 0.71 18.12
C VAL A 159 0.32 -0.29 18.64
N VAL A 160 0.74 -1.53 18.88
CA VAL A 160 -0.06 -2.49 19.67
C VAL A 160 0.41 -2.43 21.12
N PHE A 161 -0.11 -1.46 21.89
CA PHE A 161 -0.04 -1.50 23.35
C PHE A 161 -1.41 -1.15 23.96
N ASN A 162 -1.69 -1.74 25.11
CA ASN A 162 -2.99 -1.66 25.81
C ASN A 162 -3.44 -0.20 26.02
N SER A 163 -4.76 0.03 25.91
CA SER A 163 -5.48 1.27 26.20
C SER A 163 -4.91 2.56 25.58
N GLY A 164 -5.07 2.75 24.25
CA GLY A 164 -5.00 4.09 23.65
C GLY A 164 -4.32 4.25 22.29
N SER A 165 -3.92 3.18 21.59
CA SER A 165 -3.17 3.34 20.33
C SER A 165 -3.71 2.56 19.13
N ARG A 166 -4.80 1.79 19.30
CA ARG A 166 -5.53 1.22 18.16
C ARG A 166 -6.30 2.33 17.47
N PHE A 167 -6.40 2.29 16.14
CA PHE A 167 -7.33 3.17 15.44
C PHE A 167 -8.73 2.95 16.00
N ARG A 168 -9.27 3.97 16.65
CA ARG A 168 -10.60 3.97 17.21
C ARG A 168 -11.30 5.23 16.82
N PHE A 169 -12.44 5.06 16.20
CA PHE A 169 -13.37 6.10 15.84
C PHE A 169 -14.56 6.01 16.77
N VAL A 170 -14.90 7.12 17.40
CA VAL A 170 -16.05 7.24 18.28
C VAL A 170 -17.15 7.97 17.50
N GLY A 171 -18.23 7.24 17.20
CA GLY A 171 -19.37 7.75 16.45
C GLY A 171 -20.43 8.43 17.33
N GLU A 172 -21.54 8.82 16.71
CA GLU A 172 -22.72 9.29 17.42
C GLU A 172 -23.25 8.18 18.33
N GLY A 173 -23.43 8.48 19.62
CA GLY A 173 -23.82 7.47 20.63
C GLY A 173 -22.66 6.86 21.41
N ASN A 174 -21.43 7.37 21.24
CA ASN A 174 -20.22 6.93 21.96
C ASN A 174 -19.89 5.45 21.71
N LEU A 175 -20.12 4.98 20.49
CA LEU A 175 -19.74 3.64 20.04
C LEU A 175 -18.35 3.69 19.39
N ASP A 176 -17.53 2.69 19.71
CA ASP A 176 -16.17 2.55 19.19
C ASP A 176 -16.16 1.63 17.96
N TYR A 177 -15.59 2.14 16.88
CA TYR A 177 -15.33 1.41 15.64
C TYR A 177 -13.84 1.43 15.33
N SER A 178 -13.33 0.37 14.72
CA SER A 178 -11.92 0.29 14.31
C SER A 178 -11.88 0.36 12.79
N PRO A 179 -11.30 1.40 12.19
CA PRO A 179 -11.16 1.49 10.74
C PRO A 179 -10.18 0.45 10.21
N TYR A 180 -10.26 0.21 8.91
CA TYR A 180 -9.32 -0.61 8.19
C TYR A 180 -7.95 0.08 8.10
N TRP A 181 -6.91 -0.68 8.43
CA TRP A 181 -5.50 -0.33 8.26
C TRP A 181 -4.85 -1.37 7.36
N ALA A 182 -4.17 -0.90 6.31
CA ALA A 182 -3.51 -1.76 5.35
C ALA A 182 -2.24 -2.45 5.89
N GLY A 183 -1.85 -2.16 7.14
CA GLY A 183 -0.63 -2.68 7.76
C GLY A 183 0.58 -1.76 7.60
N ARG A 184 1.70 -2.19 8.20
CA ARG A 184 3.01 -1.55 8.15
C ARG A 184 3.33 -0.95 6.78
N LYS A 185 3.68 0.33 6.78
CA LYS A 185 4.18 1.04 5.59
C LYS A 185 5.70 1.09 5.65
N VAL A 186 6.35 0.70 4.56
CA VAL A 186 7.81 0.78 4.40
C VAL A 186 8.09 1.64 3.18
N VAL A 187 8.95 2.64 3.35
CA VAL A 187 9.49 3.45 2.25
C VAL A 187 11.01 3.33 2.23
N TYR A 188 11.56 3.39 1.03
CA TYR A 188 13.00 3.31 0.77
C TYR A 188 13.48 4.61 0.15
N ASP A 189 14.79 4.80 0.09
CA ASP A 189 15.41 5.87 -0.71
C ASP A 189 14.90 5.82 -2.16
N THR A 190 14.72 6.99 -2.78
CA THR A 190 14.23 7.11 -4.16
C THR A 190 15.16 6.44 -5.19
N ALA A 191 16.44 6.29 -4.87
CA ALA A 191 17.44 5.59 -5.68
C ALA A 191 17.54 4.09 -5.37
N PHE A 192 16.80 3.58 -4.39
CA PHE A 192 16.81 2.17 -4.02
C PHE A 192 15.53 1.45 -4.45
N THR A 193 15.73 0.44 -5.29
CA THR A 193 14.69 -0.53 -5.61
C THR A 193 14.92 -1.78 -4.75
N PRO A 194 14.15 -2.00 -3.67
CA PRO A 194 14.23 -3.24 -2.93
C PRO A 194 13.94 -4.43 -3.84
N PRO A 195 14.58 -5.58 -3.59
CA PRO A 195 14.31 -6.79 -4.36
C PRO A 195 12.86 -7.26 -4.17
N ALA A 196 12.30 -7.88 -5.21
CA ALA A 196 11.00 -8.55 -5.18
C ALA A 196 11.07 -9.93 -5.84
N ASN A 197 10.02 -10.72 -5.73
CA ASN A 197 9.86 -12.01 -6.41
C ASN A 197 8.63 -11.98 -7.33
N LEU A 198 8.73 -12.73 -8.43
CA LEU A 198 7.59 -13.09 -9.28
C LEU A 198 6.69 -14.09 -8.56
N VAL A 199 5.38 -13.84 -8.63
CA VAL A 199 4.33 -14.72 -8.13
C VAL A 199 3.39 -15.06 -9.28
N LEU A 200 3.37 -16.33 -9.70
CA LEU A 200 2.52 -16.81 -10.79
C LEU A 200 1.26 -17.48 -10.22
N THR A 201 0.09 -17.22 -10.79
CA THR A 201 -1.15 -17.89 -10.38
C THR A 201 -2.14 -18.05 -11.53
N PRO A 202 -2.56 -19.28 -11.91
CA PRO A 202 -1.99 -20.55 -11.45
C PRO A 202 -0.57 -20.76 -12.02
N ASP A 203 0.19 -21.67 -11.43
CA ASP A 203 1.49 -22.13 -11.96
C ASP A 203 1.35 -23.29 -12.96
N THR A 204 0.15 -23.88 -13.06
CA THR A 204 -0.21 -24.95 -14.01
C THR A 204 -1.55 -24.63 -14.69
N LEU A 205 -1.60 -24.74 -16.01
CA LEU A 205 -2.77 -24.50 -16.85
C LEU A 205 -3.12 -25.80 -17.60
N SER A 206 -4.40 -26.18 -17.62
CA SER A 206 -4.82 -27.46 -18.22
C SER A 206 -5.85 -27.26 -19.32
N PHE A 207 -5.50 -27.61 -20.56
CA PHE A 207 -6.39 -27.49 -21.72
C PHE A 207 -6.86 -28.87 -22.20
N SER A 208 -8.12 -28.97 -22.60
CA SER A 208 -8.70 -30.19 -23.17
C SER A 208 -9.46 -29.84 -24.44
N GLY A 209 -9.19 -30.59 -25.52
CA GLY A 209 -9.76 -30.37 -26.84
C GLY A 209 -9.91 -31.67 -27.61
N VAL A 210 -10.73 -31.65 -28.67
CA VAL A 210 -10.95 -32.79 -29.56
C VAL A 210 -10.22 -32.53 -30.88
N GLU A 211 -9.52 -33.53 -31.39
CA GLU A 211 -8.80 -33.45 -32.67
C GLU A 211 -9.73 -33.01 -33.82
N GLY A 212 -9.28 -32.05 -34.61
CA GLY A 212 -10.05 -31.48 -35.73
C GLY A 212 -11.24 -30.60 -35.34
N GLN A 213 -11.44 -30.30 -34.06
CA GLN A 213 -12.47 -29.37 -33.57
C GLN A 213 -11.89 -27.99 -33.24
N ALA A 214 -12.76 -27.07 -32.79
CA ALA A 214 -12.35 -25.75 -32.32
C ALA A 214 -11.35 -25.85 -31.14
N ASN A 215 -10.48 -24.84 -31.04
CA ASN A 215 -9.50 -24.74 -29.96
C ASN A 215 -10.18 -24.69 -28.57
N PRO A 216 -9.56 -25.26 -27.53
CA PRO A 216 -10.01 -25.10 -26.15
C PRO A 216 -10.13 -23.62 -25.73
N PRO A 217 -11.00 -23.30 -24.76
CA PRO A 217 -11.05 -21.96 -24.19
C PRO A 217 -9.69 -21.54 -23.61
N SER A 218 -9.31 -20.28 -23.84
CA SER A 218 -8.12 -19.68 -23.25
C SER A 218 -8.22 -19.60 -21.72
N GLN A 219 -7.08 -19.61 -21.04
CA GLN A 219 -6.98 -19.46 -19.59
C GLN A 219 -6.16 -18.21 -19.24
N VAL A 220 -6.32 -17.72 -18.02
CA VAL A 220 -5.60 -16.53 -17.54
C VAL A 220 -4.47 -16.97 -16.62
N LEU A 221 -3.26 -16.52 -16.94
CA LEU A 221 -2.09 -16.55 -16.07
C LEU A 221 -1.94 -15.17 -15.41
N ASN A 222 -2.09 -15.10 -14.09
CA ASN A 222 -1.83 -13.87 -13.34
C ASN A 222 -0.35 -13.84 -12.95
N VAL A 223 0.36 -12.81 -13.40
CA VAL A 223 1.76 -12.54 -13.06
C VAL A 223 1.81 -11.37 -12.10
N ASN A 224 2.21 -11.63 -10.86
CA ASN A 224 2.27 -10.67 -9.78
C ASN A 224 3.71 -10.48 -9.26
N SER A 225 3.91 -9.44 -8.46
CA SER A 225 5.09 -9.21 -7.65
C SER A 225 4.69 -9.25 -6.17
N ASP A 226 5.51 -9.84 -5.31
CA ASP A 226 5.32 -9.79 -3.85
C ASP A 226 5.86 -8.49 -3.21
N GLY A 227 6.48 -7.63 -4.03
CA GLY A 227 7.07 -6.36 -3.63
C GLY A 227 6.74 -5.24 -4.61
N ASN A 228 7.77 -4.51 -5.05
CA ASN A 228 7.60 -3.46 -6.05
C ASN A 228 7.14 -4.01 -7.41
N PRO A 229 6.39 -3.25 -8.20
CA PRO A 229 6.03 -3.65 -9.56
C PRO A 229 7.26 -4.04 -10.39
N LEU A 230 7.19 -5.21 -11.02
CA LEU A 230 8.24 -5.78 -11.84
C LEU A 230 7.88 -5.63 -13.32
N THR A 231 8.83 -5.16 -14.13
CA THR A 231 8.72 -5.29 -15.59
C THR A 231 9.01 -6.73 -15.96
N VAL A 232 8.12 -7.36 -16.71
CA VAL A 232 8.15 -8.78 -17.04
C VAL A 232 8.11 -9.02 -18.55
N SER A 233 8.74 -10.09 -18.99
CA SER A 233 8.57 -10.68 -20.32
C SER A 233 8.17 -12.15 -20.20
N LEU A 234 7.23 -12.57 -21.04
CA LEU A 234 6.71 -13.92 -21.14
C LEU A 234 7.11 -14.47 -22.51
N ALA A 235 7.72 -15.65 -22.53
CA ALA A 235 8.15 -16.32 -23.74
C ALA A 235 7.65 -17.76 -23.77
N GLU A 236 7.22 -18.20 -24.95
CA GLU A 236 6.98 -19.59 -25.29
C GLU A 236 7.74 -19.91 -26.59
N SER A 237 8.00 -21.19 -26.87
CA SER A 237 8.85 -21.62 -27.99
C SER A 237 8.18 -22.57 -28.98
N ILE A 238 6.90 -22.89 -28.78
CA ILE A 238 6.22 -23.96 -29.49
C ILE A 238 4.96 -23.44 -30.21
N PRO A 239 4.81 -23.69 -31.53
CA PRO A 239 3.75 -23.06 -32.33
C PRO A 239 2.30 -23.30 -31.92
N TRP A 240 2.03 -24.30 -31.07
CA TRP A 240 0.68 -24.59 -30.59
C TRP A 240 0.32 -23.86 -29.29
N LEU A 241 1.28 -23.21 -28.62
CA LEU A 241 1.05 -22.41 -27.42
C LEU A 241 1.08 -20.93 -27.79
N GLY A 242 0.34 -20.09 -27.07
CA GLY A 242 0.37 -18.65 -27.29
C GLY A 242 0.03 -17.89 -26.02
N VAL A 243 0.75 -16.80 -25.78
CA VAL A 243 0.58 -15.93 -24.60
C VAL A 243 0.48 -14.47 -25.01
N SER A 244 -0.50 -13.75 -24.46
CA SER A 244 -0.69 -12.31 -24.73
C SER A 244 -1.30 -11.56 -23.55
N PRO A 245 -0.76 -10.39 -23.16
CA PRO A 245 0.46 -9.79 -23.68
C PRO A 245 1.72 -10.57 -23.27
N SER A 246 2.76 -10.53 -24.10
CA SER A 246 4.06 -11.19 -23.85
C SER A 246 5.04 -10.32 -23.06
N ALA A 247 4.65 -9.11 -22.67
CA ALA A 247 5.42 -8.25 -21.80
C ALA A 247 4.51 -7.23 -21.10
N GLY A 248 4.96 -6.70 -19.97
CA GLY A 248 4.22 -5.69 -19.21
C GLY A 248 4.84 -5.39 -17.86
N THR A 249 4.05 -4.83 -16.96
CA THR A 249 4.43 -4.58 -15.56
C THR A 249 3.41 -5.26 -14.66
N THR A 250 3.86 -5.95 -13.61
CA THR A 250 2.97 -6.59 -12.64
C THR A 250 2.11 -5.56 -11.89
N PRO A 251 0.84 -5.84 -11.56
CA PRO A 251 0.10 -7.06 -11.88
C PRO A 251 -0.26 -7.15 -13.37
N LEU A 252 0.02 -8.30 -13.99
CA LEU A 252 -0.23 -8.54 -15.42
C LEU A 252 -1.10 -9.79 -15.58
N ASN A 253 -2.24 -9.63 -16.24
CA ASN A 253 -3.11 -10.75 -16.61
C ASN A 253 -2.79 -11.16 -18.05
N ALA A 254 -2.05 -12.25 -18.21
CA ALA A 254 -1.72 -12.82 -19.52
C ALA A 254 -2.75 -13.88 -19.92
N THR A 255 -3.30 -13.78 -21.12
CA THR A 255 -4.16 -14.80 -21.70
C THR A 255 -3.29 -15.86 -22.37
N VAL A 256 -3.46 -17.10 -21.93
CA VAL A 256 -2.80 -18.29 -22.47
C VAL A 256 -3.79 -19.06 -23.34
N SER A 257 -3.37 -19.40 -24.55
CA SER A 257 -4.18 -20.07 -25.56
C SER A 257 -3.42 -21.23 -26.16
N VAL A 258 -4.14 -22.26 -26.61
CA VAL A 258 -3.56 -23.40 -27.32
C VAL A 258 -4.26 -23.63 -28.65
N SER A 259 -3.49 -24.05 -29.67
CA SER A 259 -3.98 -24.42 -31.00
C SER A 259 -3.92 -25.94 -31.17
N THR A 260 -5.05 -26.58 -31.42
CA THR A 260 -5.11 -28.03 -31.69
C THR A 260 -4.85 -28.36 -33.17
N LEU A 261 -4.64 -27.34 -34.02
CA LEU A 261 -4.44 -27.53 -35.45
C LEU A 261 -3.15 -28.32 -35.73
N GLY A 262 -3.29 -29.48 -36.36
CA GLY A 262 -2.16 -30.35 -36.72
C GLY A 262 -1.60 -31.20 -35.56
N LEU A 263 -2.24 -31.16 -34.39
CA LEU A 263 -1.93 -32.05 -33.28
C LEU A 263 -2.81 -33.30 -33.34
N THR A 264 -2.20 -34.48 -33.33
CA THR A 264 -2.92 -35.75 -33.17
C THR A 264 -3.36 -35.95 -31.72
N ALA A 265 -4.36 -36.79 -31.46
CA ALA A 265 -4.74 -37.17 -30.11
C ALA A 265 -3.53 -37.59 -29.23
N GLY A 266 -3.37 -36.94 -28.08
CA GLY A 266 -2.24 -37.15 -27.18
C GLY A 266 -2.19 -36.12 -26.05
N THR A 267 -1.24 -36.28 -25.14
CA THR A 267 -0.94 -35.31 -24.07
C THR A 267 0.32 -34.54 -24.43
N TYR A 268 0.21 -33.21 -24.43
CA TYR A 268 1.30 -32.29 -24.73
C TYR A 268 1.66 -31.51 -23.47
N PHE A 269 2.95 -31.32 -23.23
CA PHE A 269 3.49 -30.56 -22.12
C PHE A 269 4.44 -29.50 -22.65
N ASP A 270 4.35 -28.30 -22.09
CA ASP A 270 5.27 -27.20 -22.37
C ASP A 270 5.25 -26.21 -21.20
N SER A 271 5.94 -25.09 -21.33
CA SER A 271 5.96 -24.05 -20.33
C SER A 271 6.06 -22.66 -20.95
N ILE A 272 5.58 -21.67 -20.21
CA ILE A 272 5.80 -20.25 -20.48
C ILE A 272 6.88 -19.77 -19.51
N GLU A 273 8.00 -19.30 -20.05
CA GLU A 273 9.05 -18.65 -19.27
C GLU A 273 8.62 -17.22 -18.93
N VAL A 274 8.67 -16.86 -17.65
CA VAL A 274 8.39 -15.51 -17.16
C VAL A 274 9.66 -14.95 -16.52
N SER A 275 10.22 -13.89 -17.11
CA SER A 275 11.49 -13.30 -16.66
C SER A 275 11.33 -11.83 -16.26
N SER A 276 12.09 -11.43 -15.24
CA SER A 276 12.23 -10.03 -14.81
C SER A 276 13.62 -9.77 -14.23
N SER A 277 14.28 -8.71 -14.67
CA SER A 277 15.58 -8.31 -14.14
C SER A 277 15.52 -7.77 -12.70
N GLY A 278 14.35 -7.34 -12.24
CA GLY A 278 14.13 -6.85 -10.88
C GLY A 278 13.78 -7.95 -9.87
N ALA A 279 13.57 -9.19 -10.33
CA ALA A 279 13.12 -10.28 -9.48
C ALA A 279 14.27 -11.19 -9.04
N LEU A 280 14.31 -11.53 -7.75
CA LEU A 280 15.32 -12.44 -7.19
C LEU A 280 15.13 -13.90 -7.66
N ASN A 281 13.89 -14.28 -7.96
CA ASN A 281 13.53 -15.64 -8.37
C ASN A 281 13.31 -15.77 -9.89
N SER A 282 13.88 -14.88 -10.71
CA SER A 282 13.76 -14.93 -12.16
C SER A 282 14.82 -15.84 -12.81
N PRO A 283 14.46 -16.62 -13.86
CA PRO A 283 13.10 -16.78 -14.41
C PRO A 283 12.20 -17.71 -13.56
N GLN A 284 10.89 -17.56 -13.72
CA GLN A 284 9.86 -18.50 -13.27
C GLN A 284 9.19 -19.18 -14.48
N TYR A 285 8.52 -20.30 -14.26
CA TYR A 285 7.83 -21.05 -15.30
C TYR A 285 6.38 -21.34 -14.91
N ALA A 286 5.45 -21.11 -15.84
CA ALA A 286 4.10 -21.64 -15.77
C ALA A 286 3.99 -22.84 -16.72
N TYR A 287 3.37 -23.93 -16.27
CA TYR A 287 3.24 -25.19 -17.00
C TYR A 287 1.85 -25.40 -17.58
#